data_AF-A0A2D6CVD3-F1
#
_entry.id   AF-A0A2D6CVD3-F1
#
_cell.length_a   1.000
_cell.length_b   1.000
_cell.length_c   1.000
_cell.angle_alpha   90.00
_cell.angle_beta   90.00
_cell.angle_gamma   90.00
#
_symmetry.space_group_name_H-M   'P 1'
#
loop_
_entity.id
_entity.type
_entity.pdbx_description
1 polymer ?
#
loop_
_entity_poly.entity_id
_entity_poly.type
_entity_poly.pdbx_seq_one_letter_code
_entity_poly.pdbx_strand_id
1 'polypeptide(L)'
;FIAIALSGLLMAGAHLRDVMRSAAFRAPDVDDSREPMPYRWAVVGYLLCLTFLVGWSLAAGMTLGAPLVFFLLFSLFSLSLTRIRVQAGLGAVHGPMTVQDLMMGVGGTQFLGAQNLTVMGHYFFMTGEMRGVMSVMPSHLEGYRLAETVRINPRKLVLGVMLGTTIGLALAHFAALRTIYDYGGNILNNWRVKDMPARPWKDLRLWLTNPRDVDWVGLQFVAAGGLITVLLTFLRLKFVWWPFHPVGYAAAYTGRTIHWFWFTLLLGCALKYMALKHGGPKTYRAFLPFFLGLILGDFFMGGLWGVFGLASSQPGYLFFP
;
A
#
# COMPACT_ATOMS: atom_id res chain seq x y z
N PHE A 1 -9.73 7.93 0.91
CA PHE A 1 -9.04 6.87 0.15
C PHE A 1 -10.04 6.16 -0.76
N ILE A 2 -11.07 5.50 -0.23
CA ILE A 2 -12.11 4.82 -1.03
C ILE A 2 -12.62 5.64 -2.22
N ALA A 3 -12.95 6.93 -2.02
CA ALA A 3 -13.36 7.81 -3.11
C ALA A 3 -12.32 7.96 -4.25
N ILE A 4 -11.01 7.91 -3.95
CA ILE A 4 -9.92 7.91 -4.95
C ILE A 4 -9.93 6.61 -5.76
N ALA A 5 -10.10 5.47 -5.10
CA ALA A 5 -10.22 4.18 -5.80
C ALA A 5 -11.47 4.13 -6.67
N LEU A 6 -12.64 4.50 -6.12
CA LEU A 6 -13.91 4.48 -6.83
C LEU A 6 -13.91 5.43 -8.04
N SER A 7 -13.45 6.67 -7.88
CA SER A 7 -13.31 7.61 -9.01
C SER A 7 -12.34 7.06 -10.06
N GLY A 8 -11.26 6.40 -9.63
CA GLY A 8 -10.33 5.72 -10.54
C GLY A 8 -10.97 4.58 -11.33
N LEU A 9 -11.77 3.73 -10.68
CA LEU A 9 -12.49 2.63 -11.33
C LEU A 9 -13.55 3.15 -12.30
N LEU A 10 -14.29 4.20 -11.93
CA LEU A 10 -15.28 4.84 -12.80
C LEU A 10 -14.63 5.40 -14.07
N MET A 11 -13.49 6.08 -13.94
CA MET A 11 -12.73 6.59 -15.09
C MET A 11 -12.17 5.46 -15.98
N ALA A 12 -11.88 4.29 -15.39
CA ALA A 12 -11.36 3.14 -16.11
C ALA A 12 -12.46 2.24 -16.70
N GLY A 13 -13.74 2.65 -16.66
CA GLY A 13 -14.88 1.78 -16.99
C GLY A 13 -14.82 1.13 -18.37
N ALA A 14 -14.38 1.86 -19.40
CA ALA A 14 -14.21 1.31 -20.76
C ALA A 14 -13.14 0.21 -20.80
N HIS A 15 -11.98 0.47 -20.21
CA HIS A 15 -10.89 -0.51 -20.14
C HIS A 15 -11.28 -1.73 -19.29
N LEU A 16 -11.94 -1.53 -18.14
CA LEU A 16 -12.44 -2.62 -17.31
C LEU A 16 -13.47 -3.48 -18.04
N ARG A 17 -14.31 -2.86 -18.88
CA ARG A 17 -15.25 -3.60 -19.74
C ARG A 17 -14.51 -4.49 -20.72
N ASP A 18 -13.43 -4.02 -21.35
CA ASP A 18 -12.64 -4.81 -22.29
C ASP A 18 -11.88 -5.95 -21.60
N VAL A 19 -11.34 -5.71 -20.40
CA VAL A 19 -10.73 -6.74 -19.54
C VAL A 19 -11.75 -7.83 -19.19
N MET A 20 -12.95 -7.45 -18.74
CA MET A 20 -14.00 -8.40 -18.39
C MET A 20 -14.54 -9.14 -19.62
N ARG A 21 -14.67 -8.47 -20.77
CA ARG A 21 -15.01 -9.10 -22.04
C ARG A 21 -13.99 -10.16 -22.40
N SER A 22 -12.70 -9.83 -22.42
CA SER A 22 -11.59 -10.75 -22.74
C SER A 22 -11.48 -11.92 -21.75
N ALA A 23 -11.81 -11.70 -20.48
CA ALA A 23 -11.81 -12.74 -19.47
C ALA A 23 -12.98 -13.72 -19.60
N ALA A 24 -14.20 -13.23 -19.85
CA ALA A 24 -15.41 -14.05 -19.93
C ALA A 24 -15.60 -14.68 -21.32
N PHE A 25 -15.27 -13.95 -22.37
CA PHE A 25 -15.40 -14.35 -23.76
C PHE A 25 -14.05 -14.13 -24.44
N ARG A 26 -13.60 -15.06 -25.28
CA ARG A 26 -12.36 -14.84 -26.04
C ARG A 26 -12.63 -13.65 -26.98
N ALA A 27 -12.13 -12.46 -26.63
CA ALA A 27 -12.40 -11.21 -27.32
C ALA A 27 -11.21 -10.87 -28.25
N PRO A 28 -11.24 -11.28 -29.53
CA PRO A 28 -10.10 -11.11 -30.45
C PRO A 28 -9.83 -9.64 -30.81
N ASP A 29 -10.78 -8.74 -30.53
CA ASP A 29 -10.65 -7.29 -30.71
C ASP A 29 -9.80 -6.61 -29.63
N VAL A 30 -9.51 -7.31 -28.53
CA VAL A 30 -8.76 -6.76 -27.40
C VAL A 30 -7.31 -7.26 -27.47
N ASP A 31 -6.37 -6.37 -27.80
CA ASP A 31 -4.93 -6.68 -27.80
C ASP A 31 -4.33 -6.54 -26.39
N ASP A 32 -3.94 -7.67 -25.79
CA ASP A 32 -3.24 -7.76 -24.51
C ASP A 32 -1.77 -8.26 -24.66
N SER A 33 -1.22 -8.20 -25.89
CA SER A 33 0.12 -8.71 -26.18
C SER A 33 1.24 -7.98 -25.43
N ARG A 34 1.03 -6.68 -25.16
CA ARG A 34 1.98 -5.80 -24.44
C ARG A 34 1.78 -5.80 -22.93
N GLU A 35 0.72 -6.44 -22.43
CA GLU A 35 0.40 -6.47 -21.01
C GLU A 35 1.29 -7.47 -20.26
N PRO A 36 1.56 -7.24 -18.95
CA PRO A 36 2.37 -8.14 -18.12
C PRO A 36 1.82 -9.56 -18.04
N MET A 37 0.51 -9.72 -18.18
CA MET A 37 -0.15 -11.01 -18.29
C MET A 37 -1.44 -10.85 -19.10
N PRO A 38 -1.92 -11.91 -19.78
CA PRO A 38 -3.20 -11.85 -20.48
C PRO A 38 -4.34 -11.53 -19.52
N TYR A 39 -5.31 -10.73 -19.96
CA TYR A 39 -6.39 -10.22 -19.10
C TYR A 39 -7.19 -11.35 -18.44
N ARG A 40 -7.44 -12.43 -19.18
CA ARG A 40 -8.12 -13.62 -18.66
C ARG A 40 -7.42 -14.22 -17.44
N TRP A 41 -6.10 -14.35 -17.49
CA TRP A 41 -5.33 -14.90 -16.38
C TRP A 41 -5.22 -13.93 -15.21
N ALA A 42 -5.21 -12.62 -15.46
CA ALA A 42 -5.28 -11.62 -14.39
C ALA A 42 -6.59 -11.73 -13.59
N VAL A 43 -7.73 -11.82 -14.30
CA VAL A 43 -9.06 -11.94 -13.67
C VAL A 43 -9.20 -13.28 -12.95
N VAL A 44 -8.85 -14.39 -13.60
CA VAL A 44 -8.90 -15.72 -12.97
C VAL A 44 -8.00 -15.80 -11.75
N GLY A 45 -6.76 -15.29 -11.84
CA GLY A 45 -5.83 -15.25 -10.72
C GLY A 45 -6.36 -14.44 -9.54
N TYR A 46 -6.96 -13.27 -9.80
CA TYR A 46 -7.58 -12.46 -8.76
C TYR A 46 -8.78 -13.16 -8.11
N LEU A 47 -9.67 -13.76 -8.91
CA LEU A 47 -10.85 -14.47 -8.39
C LEU A 47 -10.47 -15.72 -7.59
N LEU A 48 -9.48 -16.49 -8.05
CA LEU A 48 -8.97 -17.65 -7.31
C LEU A 48 -8.34 -17.22 -5.98
N CYS A 49 -7.54 -16.16 -5.99
CA CYS A 49 -6.95 -15.59 -4.77
C CYS A 49 -8.04 -15.12 -3.79
N LEU A 50 -9.03 -14.36 -4.27
CA LEU A 50 -10.14 -13.89 -3.45
C LEU A 50 -10.95 -15.06 -2.87
N THR A 51 -11.24 -16.08 -3.70
CA THR A 51 -11.96 -17.28 -3.27
C THR A 51 -11.19 -18.05 -2.21
N PHE A 52 -9.88 -18.21 -2.40
CA PHE A 52 -9.01 -18.85 -1.41
C PHE A 52 -8.98 -18.07 -0.10
N LEU A 53 -8.80 -16.75 -0.15
CA LEU A 53 -8.75 -15.90 1.05
C LEU A 53 -10.08 -15.89 1.82
N VAL A 54 -11.20 -15.83 1.11
CA VAL A 54 -12.54 -15.94 1.72
C VAL A 54 -12.76 -17.33 2.29
N GLY A 55 -12.44 -18.39 1.55
CA GLY A 55 -12.54 -19.77 2.00
C GLY A 55 -11.69 -20.04 3.25
N TRP A 56 -10.46 -19.52 3.29
CA TRP A 56 -9.59 -19.57 4.46
C TRP A 56 -10.19 -18.83 5.65
N SER A 57 -10.78 -17.65 5.42
CA SER A 57 -11.45 -16.87 6.47
C SER A 57 -12.64 -17.61 7.07
N LEU A 58 -13.43 -18.28 6.24
CA LEU A 58 -14.55 -19.12 6.67
C LEU A 58 -14.06 -20.31 7.49
N ALA A 59 -13.01 -20.99 7.01
CA ALA A 59 -12.38 -22.09 7.75
C ALA A 59 -11.80 -21.65 9.11
N ALA A 60 -11.33 -20.40 9.20
CA ALA A 60 -10.90 -19.78 10.45
C ALA A 60 -12.06 -19.35 11.37
N GLY A 61 -13.32 -19.49 10.94
CA GLY A 61 -14.52 -19.22 11.74
C GLY A 61 -15.20 -17.87 11.48
N MET A 62 -14.87 -17.15 10.41
CA MET A 62 -15.59 -15.91 10.04
C MET A 62 -16.94 -16.20 9.39
N THR A 63 -17.90 -15.27 9.55
CA THR A 63 -19.14 -15.27 8.76
C THR A 63 -18.88 -14.75 7.35
N LEU A 64 -19.55 -15.29 6.32
CA LEU A 64 -19.26 -14.99 4.90
C LEU A 64 -19.22 -13.50 4.54
N GLY A 65 -20.08 -12.68 5.15
CA GLY A 65 -20.12 -11.24 4.87
C GLY A 65 -18.85 -10.51 5.29
N ALA A 66 -18.25 -10.88 6.42
CA ALA A 66 -17.10 -10.18 6.99
C ALA A 66 -15.83 -10.24 6.09
N PRO A 67 -15.34 -11.41 5.63
CA PRO A 67 -14.17 -11.47 4.76
C PRO A 67 -14.45 -10.90 3.36
N LEU A 68 -15.67 -11.02 2.82
CA LEU A 68 -16.02 -10.39 1.54
C LEU A 68 -15.88 -8.87 1.60
N VAL A 69 -16.46 -8.25 2.63
CA VAL A 69 -16.34 -6.80 2.86
C VAL A 69 -14.88 -6.42 3.14
N PHE A 70 -14.18 -7.19 3.96
CA PHE A 70 -12.78 -6.95 4.30
C PHE A 70 -11.88 -6.92 3.06
N PHE A 71 -11.91 -7.97 2.22
CA PHE A 71 -11.04 -8.04 1.05
C PHE A 71 -11.46 -7.07 -0.05
N LEU A 72 -12.74 -6.72 -0.17
CA LEU A 72 -13.20 -5.64 -1.05
C LEU A 72 -12.60 -4.29 -0.62
N LEU A 73 -12.71 -3.95 0.67
CA LEU A 73 -12.13 -2.72 1.21
C LEU A 73 -10.60 -2.73 1.11
N PHE A 74 -9.96 -3.87 1.35
CA PHE A 74 -8.52 -4.05 1.17
C PHE A 74 -8.08 -3.71 -0.26
N SER A 75 -8.77 -4.26 -1.27
CA SER A 75 -8.51 -3.95 -2.68
C SER A 75 -8.71 -2.47 -3.00
N LEU A 76 -9.76 -1.83 -2.47
CA LEU A 76 -9.99 -0.39 -2.65
C LEU A 76 -8.90 0.48 -1.99
N PHE A 77 -8.44 0.10 -0.81
CA PHE A 77 -7.32 0.81 -0.16
C PHE A 77 -6.01 0.59 -0.92
N SER A 78 -5.71 -0.63 -1.38
CA SER A 78 -4.54 -0.94 -2.20
C SER A 78 -4.53 -0.12 -3.51
N LEU A 79 -5.68 -0.03 -4.20
CA LEU A 79 -5.85 0.82 -5.38
C LEU A 79 -5.64 2.30 -5.06
N SER A 80 -6.16 2.77 -3.92
CA SER A 80 -5.99 4.16 -3.48
C SER A 80 -4.53 4.49 -3.23
N LEU A 81 -3.83 3.66 -2.46
CA LEU A 81 -2.39 3.78 -2.18
C LEU A 81 -1.59 3.76 -3.47
N THR A 82 -1.95 2.87 -4.39
CA THR A 82 -1.33 2.78 -5.71
C THR A 82 -1.45 4.09 -6.49
N ARG A 83 -2.66 4.66 -6.57
CA ARG A 83 -2.87 5.95 -7.25
C ARG A 83 -2.15 7.09 -6.57
N ILE A 84 -2.18 7.14 -5.24
CA ILE A 84 -1.48 8.18 -4.47
C ILE A 84 0.02 8.13 -4.78
N ARG A 85 0.63 6.93 -4.73
CA ARG A 85 2.07 6.76 -4.94
C ARG A 85 2.46 7.06 -6.39
N VAL A 86 1.71 6.56 -7.38
CA VAL A 86 1.98 6.84 -8.80
C VAL A 86 1.78 8.31 -9.17
N GLN A 87 0.78 8.99 -8.59
CA GLN A 87 0.49 10.39 -8.94
C GLN A 87 1.36 11.41 -8.19
N ALA A 88 1.63 11.16 -6.90
CA ALA A 88 2.32 12.11 -6.04
C ALA A 88 3.77 11.73 -5.71
N GLY A 89 4.21 10.51 -6.04
CA GLY A 89 5.55 10.02 -5.71
C GLY A 89 5.78 9.82 -4.21
N LEU A 90 4.71 9.77 -3.41
CA LEU A 90 4.79 9.56 -1.97
C LEU A 90 5.08 8.08 -1.68
N GLY A 91 6.33 7.77 -1.32
CA GLY A 91 6.80 6.38 -1.17
C GLY A 91 6.27 5.65 0.07
N ALA A 92 6.00 6.38 1.16
CA ALA A 92 5.68 5.80 2.47
C ALA A 92 4.27 6.16 2.96
N VAL A 93 3.26 5.99 2.09
CA VAL A 93 1.88 6.36 2.41
C VAL A 93 1.22 5.33 3.31
N HIS A 94 0.69 5.80 4.43
CA HIS A 94 -0.24 5.06 5.29
C HIS A 94 -1.68 5.51 5.04
N GLY A 95 -2.63 4.62 5.30
CA GLY A 95 -4.04 4.99 5.41
C GLY A 95 -4.29 5.74 6.71
N PRO A 96 -5.32 6.58 6.79
CA PRO A 96 -5.71 7.25 8.04
C PRO A 96 -6.26 6.27 9.08
N MET A 97 -6.67 5.08 8.66
CA MET A 97 -7.21 4.00 9.50
C MET A 97 -7.00 2.65 8.80
N THR A 98 -7.09 1.55 9.54
CA THR A 98 -7.05 0.20 8.96
C THR A 98 -8.40 -0.21 8.37
N VAL A 99 -8.43 -1.31 7.60
CA VAL A 99 -9.68 -1.88 7.09
C VAL A 99 -10.58 -2.35 8.23
N GLN A 100 -9.99 -2.96 9.27
CA GLN A 100 -10.69 -3.41 10.47
C GLN A 100 -11.37 -2.23 11.18
N ASP A 101 -10.65 -1.13 11.35
CA ASP A 101 -11.17 0.09 11.99
C ASP A 101 -12.38 0.64 11.26
N LEU A 102 -12.33 0.67 9.92
CA LEU A 102 -13.46 1.12 9.12
C LEU A 102 -14.67 0.17 9.26
N MET A 103 -14.46 -1.14 9.18
CA MET A 103 -15.55 -2.12 9.35
C MET A 103 -16.20 -2.01 10.73
N MET A 104 -15.39 -1.87 11.79
CA MET A 104 -15.89 -1.67 13.14
C MET A 104 -16.56 -0.30 13.32
N GLY A 105 -16.09 0.76 12.66
CA GLY A 105 -16.73 2.07 12.70
C GLY A 105 -18.11 2.06 12.03
N VAL A 106 -18.27 1.30 10.95
CA VAL A 106 -19.55 1.18 10.22
C VAL A 106 -20.53 0.23 10.92
N GLY A 107 -20.06 -0.93 11.38
CA GLY A 107 -20.93 -1.97 11.94
C GLY A 107 -21.01 -2.00 13.47
N GLY A 108 -20.04 -1.41 14.18
CA GLY A 108 -19.81 -1.68 15.59
C GLY A 108 -19.11 -3.03 15.82
N THR A 109 -18.53 -3.21 17.00
CA THR A 109 -17.86 -4.48 17.34
C THR A 109 -18.85 -5.59 17.69
N GLN A 110 -20.01 -5.24 18.25
CA GLN A 110 -21.04 -6.21 18.61
C GLN A 110 -21.67 -6.89 17.39
N PHE A 111 -22.01 -6.11 16.36
CA PHE A 111 -22.56 -6.65 15.11
C PHE A 111 -21.60 -7.59 14.39
N LEU A 112 -20.30 -7.24 14.38
CA LEU A 112 -19.27 -8.11 13.80
C LEU A 112 -19.10 -9.39 14.63
N GLY A 113 -19.22 -9.32 15.94
CA GLY A 113 -19.13 -10.47 16.83
C GLY A 113 -17.70 -10.97 17.07
N ALA A 114 -17.50 -11.66 18.20
CA ALA A 114 -16.17 -12.06 18.68
C ALA A 114 -15.40 -12.95 17.70
N GLN A 115 -16.10 -13.85 16.99
CA GLN A 115 -15.48 -14.75 16.01
C GLN A 115 -14.82 -13.98 14.86
N ASN A 116 -15.56 -13.06 14.22
CA ASN A 116 -15.02 -12.23 13.15
C ASN A 116 -13.90 -11.33 13.64
N LEU A 117 -14.07 -10.69 14.80
CA LEU A 117 -13.05 -9.82 15.39
C LEU A 117 -11.74 -10.56 15.67
N THR A 118 -11.82 -11.81 16.14
CA THR A 118 -10.64 -12.63 16.44
C THR A 118 -9.81 -12.88 15.18
N VAL A 119 -10.44 -13.27 14.07
CA VAL A 119 -9.75 -13.50 12.80
C VAL A 119 -9.29 -12.16 12.18
N MET A 120 -10.12 -11.12 12.22
CA MET A 120 -9.77 -9.78 11.71
C MET A 120 -8.56 -9.17 12.44
N GLY A 121 -8.39 -9.47 13.73
CA GLY A 121 -7.21 -9.08 14.51
C GLY A 121 -5.92 -9.62 13.89
N HIS A 122 -5.93 -10.86 13.42
CA HIS A 122 -4.77 -11.46 12.75
C HIS A 122 -4.43 -10.73 11.44
N TYR A 123 -5.41 -10.19 10.72
CA TYR A 123 -5.17 -9.43 9.48
C TYR A 123 -4.43 -8.10 9.66
N PHE A 124 -4.09 -7.72 10.89
CA PHE A 124 -3.24 -6.56 11.16
C PHE A 124 -1.89 -6.62 10.42
N PHE A 125 -1.31 -7.81 10.17
CA PHE A 125 -0.07 -7.89 9.39
C PHE A 125 -0.23 -7.34 7.96
N MET A 126 -1.45 -7.38 7.41
CA MET A 126 -1.76 -6.88 6.06
C MET A 126 -2.07 -5.37 6.07
N THR A 127 -2.74 -4.88 7.11
CA THR A 127 -3.35 -3.54 7.13
C THR A 127 -2.70 -2.56 8.11
N GLY A 128 -2.05 -3.05 9.16
CA GLY A 128 -1.44 -2.24 10.22
C GLY A 128 -0.14 -1.56 9.80
N GLU A 129 0.59 -2.18 8.88
CA GLU A 129 1.76 -1.63 8.20
C GLU A 129 1.50 -1.62 6.70
N MET A 130 0.82 -0.56 6.22
CA MET A 130 0.38 -0.46 4.82
C MET A 130 1.54 -0.37 3.81
N ARG A 131 2.78 -0.10 4.26
CA ARG A 131 3.99 -0.20 3.43
C ARG A 131 4.36 -1.64 3.07
N GLY A 132 3.83 -2.62 3.80
CA GLY A 132 4.02 -4.03 3.52
C GLY A 132 3.09 -4.52 2.41
N VAL A 133 2.20 -5.45 2.75
CA VAL A 133 1.35 -6.19 1.79
C VAL A 133 0.53 -5.26 0.89
N MET A 134 -0.01 -4.17 1.42
CA MET A 134 -0.83 -3.23 0.63
C MET A 134 -0.03 -2.39 -0.37
N SER A 135 1.29 -2.22 -0.17
CA SER A 135 2.15 -1.44 -1.07
C SER A 135 2.91 -2.29 -2.09
N VAL A 136 2.57 -3.58 -2.20
CA VAL A 136 3.10 -4.45 -3.26
C VAL A 136 2.62 -4.01 -4.65
N MET A 137 1.33 -3.69 -4.79
CA MET A 137 0.76 -3.21 -6.07
C MET A 137 1.46 -1.96 -6.65
N PRO A 138 1.68 -0.86 -5.91
CA PRO A 138 2.40 0.29 -6.45
C PRO A 138 3.84 -0.05 -6.83
N SER A 139 4.52 -0.88 -6.04
CA SER A 139 5.90 -1.31 -6.33
C SER A 139 5.97 -2.10 -7.64
N HIS A 140 4.95 -2.93 -7.93
CA HIS A 140 4.84 -3.60 -9.22
C HIS A 140 4.60 -2.64 -10.39
N LEU A 141 3.73 -1.63 -10.22
CA LEU A 141 3.50 -0.63 -11.29
C LEU A 141 4.75 0.19 -11.61
N GLU A 142 5.50 0.62 -10.59
CA GLU A 142 6.80 1.28 -10.78
C GLU A 142 7.79 0.37 -11.53
N GLY A 143 7.83 -0.92 -11.14
CA GLY A 143 8.62 -1.94 -11.83
C GLY A 143 8.24 -2.11 -13.31
N TYR A 144 6.94 -2.18 -13.63
CA TYR A 144 6.48 -2.28 -15.01
C TYR A 144 6.83 -1.04 -15.83
N ARG A 145 6.71 0.16 -15.25
CA ARG A 145 7.08 1.41 -15.94
C ARG A 145 8.57 1.49 -16.22
N LEU A 146 9.40 1.04 -15.28
CA LEU A 146 10.84 0.92 -15.51
C LEU A 146 11.15 -0.10 -16.60
N ALA A 147 10.53 -1.28 -16.55
CA ALA A 147 10.69 -2.32 -17.57
C ALA A 147 10.33 -1.84 -18.98
N GLU A 148 9.26 -1.05 -19.13
CA GLU A 148 8.90 -0.42 -20.40
C GLU A 148 10.01 0.52 -20.92
N THR A 149 10.59 1.32 -20.01
CA THR A 149 11.65 2.29 -20.34
C THR A 149 12.93 1.61 -20.82
N VAL A 150 13.30 0.48 -20.20
CA VAL A 150 14.49 -0.30 -20.57
C VAL A 150 14.18 -1.48 -21.52
N ARG A 151 12.95 -1.56 -22.04
CA ARG A 151 12.47 -2.60 -22.97
C ARG A 151 12.63 -4.05 -22.46
N ILE A 152 12.46 -4.25 -21.16
CA ILE A 152 12.37 -5.60 -20.57
C ILE A 152 11.00 -6.20 -20.91
N ASN A 153 10.99 -7.48 -21.28
CA ASN A 153 9.74 -8.20 -21.52
C ASN A 153 8.91 -8.28 -20.21
N PRO A 154 7.69 -7.73 -20.18
CA PRO A 154 6.92 -7.60 -18.94
C PRO A 154 6.48 -8.95 -18.37
N ARG A 155 6.27 -9.97 -19.20
CA ARG A 155 5.91 -11.33 -18.74
C ARG A 155 7.09 -12.01 -18.02
N LYS A 156 8.32 -11.79 -18.50
CA LYS A 156 9.52 -12.25 -17.80
C LYS A 156 9.73 -11.50 -16.48
N LEU A 157 9.40 -10.21 -16.44
CA LEU A 157 9.43 -9.44 -15.20
C LEU A 157 8.43 -10.01 -14.17
N VAL A 158 7.19 -10.30 -14.57
CA VAL A 158 6.19 -10.93 -13.68
C VAL A 158 6.73 -12.23 -13.10
N LEU A 159 7.28 -13.12 -13.93
CA LEU A 159 7.85 -14.38 -13.46
C LEU A 159 9.00 -14.14 -12.46
N GLY A 160 9.91 -13.22 -12.78
CA GLY A 160 11.02 -12.86 -11.90
C GLY A 160 10.55 -12.31 -10.56
N VAL A 161 9.54 -11.44 -10.56
CA VAL A 161 8.93 -10.89 -9.34
C VAL A 161 8.24 -11.99 -8.52
N MET A 162 7.50 -12.91 -9.16
CA MET A 162 6.85 -14.03 -8.47
C MET A 162 7.87 -14.97 -7.80
N LEU A 163 8.90 -15.38 -8.55
CA LEU A 163 9.97 -16.24 -8.02
C LEU A 163 10.75 -15.53 -6.91
N GLY A 164 11.16 -14.29 -7.14
CA GLY A 164 11.89 -13.48 -6.17
C GLY A 164 11.10 -13.25 -4.88
N THR A 165 9.79 -12.98 -4.99
CA THR A 165 8.91 -12.83 -3.82
C THR A 165 8.78 -14.15 -3.06
N THR A 166 8.63 -15.28 -3.76
CA THR A 166 8.47 -16.60 -3.12
C THR A 166 9.74 -17.03 -2.41
N ILE A 167 10.89 -16.95 -3.09
CA ILE A 167 12.20 -17.28 -2.52
C ILE A 167 12.55 -16.33 -1.38
N GLY A 168 12.34 -15.03 -1.58
CA GLY A 168 12.58 -14.00 -0.58
C GLY A 168 11.72 -14.22 0.67
N LEU A 169 10.45 -14.60 0.51
CA LEU A 169 9.59 -14.93 1.64
C LEU A 169 10.12 -16.13 2.42
N ALA A 170 10.50 -17.21 1.75
CA ALA A 170 11.03 -18.42 2.39
C ALA A 170 12.35 -18.14 3.14
N LEU A 171 13.29 -17.44 2.49
CA LEU A 171 14.56 -17.06 3.10
C LEU A 171 14.38 -16.09 4.26
N ALA A 172 13.48 -15.10 4.13
CA ALA A 172 13.19 -14.16 5.20
C ALA A 172 12.60 -14.84 6.42
N HIS A 173 11.68 -15.80 6.24
CA HIS A 173 11.14 -16.58 7.36
C HIS A 173 12.23 -17.41 8.04
N PHE A 174 13.05 -18.12 7.25
CA PHE A 174 14.15 -18.91 7.78
C PHE A 174 15.15 -18.06 8.57
N ALA A 175 15.62 -16.96 7.97
CA ALA A 175 16.57 -16.05 8.59
C ALA A 175 16.00 -15.38 9.85
N ALA A 176 14.74 -14.93 9.82
CA ALA A 176 14.09 -14.30 10.97
C ALA A 176 13.95 -15.29 12.13
N LEU A 177 13.44 -16.51 11.88
CA LEU A 177 13.32 -17.53 12.92
C LEU A 177 14.69 -17.89 13.50
N ARG A 178 15.68 -18.16 12.65
CA ARG A 178 17.04 -18.49 13.10
C ARG A 178 17.62 -17.39 13.98
N THR A 179 17.48 -16.12 13.58
CA THR A 179 17.97 -14.97 14.35
C THR A 179 17.27 -14.86 15.71
N ILE A 180 15.96 -15.09 15.77
CA ILE A 180 15.20 -15.07 17.03
C ILE A 180 15.64 -16.21 17.96
N TYR A 181 15.91 -17.42 17.43
CA TYR A 181 16.39 -18.55 18.23
C TYR A 181 17.83 -18.39 18.71
N ASP A 182 18.72 -17.81 17.90
CA ASP A 182 20.13 -17.66 18.25
C ASP A 182 20.38 -16.53 19.26
N TYR A 183 19.71 -15.39 19.09
CA TYR A 183 19.95 -14.19 19.90
C TYR A 183 18.88 -13.93 20.97
N GLY A 184 17.72 -14.59 20.86
CA GLY A 184 16.57 -14.34 21.72
C GLY A 184 15.82 -13.06 21.33
N GLY A 185 14.48 -13.15 21.29
CA GLY A 185 13.63 -12.02 20.88
C GLY A 185 13.68 -10.78 21.78
N ASN A 186 14.21 -10.89 23.00
CA ASN A 186 14.30 -9.79 23.97
C ASN A 186 15.40 -8.77 23.67
N ILE A 187 16.42 -9.15 22.90
CA ILE A 187 17.57 -8.30 22.56
C ILE A 187 17.40 -7.71 21.15
N LEU A 188 16.63 -8.40 20.29
CA LEU A 188 16.30 -7.93 18.96
C LEU A 188 15.37 -6.71 18.99
N ASN A 189 15.15 -6.10 17.83
CA ASN A 189 14.32 -4.91 17.69
C ASN A 189 12.93 -5.12 18.33
N ASN A 190 12.68 -4.40 19.43
CA ASN A 190 11.46 -4.51 20.23
C ASN A 190 10.20 -4.30 19.39
N TRP A 191 10.22 -3.36 18.45
CA TRP A 191 9.06 -3.12 17.59
C TRP A 191 8.72 -4.36 16.74
N ARG A 192 9.73 -5.02 16.14
CA ARG A 192 9.54 -6.16 15.24
C ARG A 192 9.20 -7.46 15.96
N VAL A 193 9.79 -7.71 17.13
CA VAL A 193 9.68 -9.02 17.81
C VAL A 193 8.69 -9.00 18.98
N LYS A 194 8.41 -7.83 19.57
CA LYS A 194 7.55 -7.70 20.76
C LYS A 194 6.30 -6.89 20.50
N ASP A 195 6.42 -5.63 20.08
CA ASP A 195 5.27 -4.72 20.04
C ASP A 195 4.33 -4.99 18.86
N MET A 196 4.87 -5.15 17.66
CA MET A 196 4.07 -5.44 16.47
C MET A 196 3.34 -6.78 16.56
N PRO A 197 3.97 -7.91 16.97
CA PRO A 197 3.27 -9.19 17.12
C PRO A 197 2.24 -9.20 18.26
N ALA A 198 2.44 -8.40 19.32
CA ALA A 198 1.50 -8.28 20.42
C ALA A 198 0.27 -7.40 20.10
N ARG A 199 0.39 -6.51 19.10
CA ARG A 199 -0.64 -5.52 18.77
C ARG A 199 -2.00 -6.11 18.40
N PRO A 200 -2.11 -7.13 17.51
CA PRO A 200 -3.37 -7.83 17.24
C PRO A 200 -4.13 -8.26 18.49
N TRP A 201 -3.41 -8.77 19.49
CA TRP A 201 -3.99 -9.30 20.72
C TRP A 201 -4.41 -8.20 21.69
N LYS A 202 -3.63 -7.13 21.77
CA LYS A 202 -3.99 -5.94 22.55
C LYS A 202 -5.25 -5.27 21.98
N ASP A 203 -5.30 -5.12 20.66
CA ASP A 203 -6.43 -4.52 19.95
C ASP A 203 -7.66 -5.42 20.06
N LEU A 204 -7.52 -6.74 19.86
CA LEU A 204 -8.60 -7.70 20.04
C LEU A 204 -9.16 -7.69 21.46
N ARG A 205 -8.30 -7.69 22.49
CA ARG A 205 -8.73 -7.55 23.88
C ARG A 205 -9.57 -6.30 24.06
N LEU A 206 -9.14 -5.16 23.50
CA LEU A 206 -9.89 -3.91 23.56
C LEU A 206 -11.26 -4.04 22.89
N TRP A 207 -11.33 -4.62 21.69
CA TRP A 207 -12.59 -4.78 20.94
C TRP A 207 -13.61 -5.67 21.65
N LEU A 208 -13.13 -6.69 22.39
CA LEU A 208 -13.98 -7.62 23.14
C LEU A 208 -14.40 -7.08 24.51
N THR A 209 -13.52 -6.37 25.20
CA THR A 209 -13.78 -5.88 26.57
C THR A 209 -14.43 -4.49 26.60
N ASN A 210 -14.28 -3.71 25.53
CA ASN A 210 -14.92 -2.41 25.36
C ASN A 210 -15.70 -2.41 24.03
N PRO A 211 -16.86 -3.09 23.97
CA PRO A 211 -17.68 -3.07 22.78
C PRO A 211 -18.08 -1.65 22.42
N ARG A 212 -18.03 -1.32 21.13
CA ARG A 212 -18.42 -0.02 20.61
C ARG A 212 -19.55 -0.17 19.61
N ASP A 213 -20.47 0.77 19.65
CA ASP A 213 -21.53 0.94 18.66
C ASP A 213 -20.99 1.55 17.37
N VAL A 214 -21.89 1.71 16.40
CA VAL A 214 -21.60 2.41 15.15
C VAL A 214 -21.11 3.83 15.42
N ASP A 215 -19.99 4.19 14.81
CA ASP A 215 -19.41 5.53 14.88
C ASP A 215 -20.07 6.46 13.84
N TRP A 216 -21.27 6.93 14.17
CA TRP A 216 -22.05 7.82 13.31
C TRP A 216 -21.32 9.11 12.98
N VAL A 217 -20.60 9.68 13.95
CA VAL A 217 -19.84 10.92 13.78
C VAL A 217 -18.68 10.69 12.83
N GLY A 218 -17.87 9.64 13.07
CA GLY A 218 -16.80 9.25 12.18
C GLY A 218 -17.29 8.98 10.75
N LEU A 219 -18.44 8.30 10.61
CA LEU A 219 -19.04 8.02 9.31
C LEU A 219 -19.46 9.29 8.55
N GLN A 220 -19.99 10.30 9.24
CA GLN A 220 -20.29 11.61 8.66
C GLN A 220 -19.02 12.29 8.14
N PHE A 221 -17.91 12.24 8.90
CA PHE A 221 -16.62 12.78 8.44
C PHE A 221 -16.02 11.99 7.27
N VAL A 222 -16.18 10.67 7.25
CA VAL A 222 -15.79 9.83 6.12
C VAL A 222 -16.59 10.20 4.88
N ALA A 223 -17.92 10.39 5.01
CA ALA A 223 -18.79 10.81 3.92
C ALA A 223 -18.43 12.21 3.40
N ALA A 224 -18.25 13.19 4.30
CA ALA A 224 -17.84 14.55 3.94
C ALA A 224 -16.47 14.56 3.25
N GLY A 225 -15.48 13.84 3.79
CA GLY A 225 -14.16 13.70 3.17
C GLY A 225 -14.21 13.00 1.81
N GLY A 226 -15.09 12.00 1.66
CA GLY A 226 -15.40 11.35 0.39
C GLY A 226 -15.96 12.33 -0.64
N LEU A 227 -16.95 13.13 -0.25
CA LEU A 227 -17.58 14.14 -1.10
C LEU A 227 -16.56 15.20 -1.54
N ILE A 228 -15.75 15.73 -0.62
CA ILE A 228 -14.68 16.67 -0.94
C ILE A 228 -13.69 16.05 -1.93
N THR A 229 -13.31 14.78 -1.73
CA THR A 229 -12.40 14.08 -2.65
C THR A 229 -12.99 13.93 -4.05
N VAL A 230 -14.28 13.60 -4.16
CA VAL A 230 -14.99 13.51 -5.46
C VAL A 230 -15.07 14.88 -6.10
N LEU A 231 -15.43 15.92 -5.35
CA LEU A 231 -15.48 17.30 -5.83
C LEU A 231 -14.12 17.76 -6.36
N LEU A 232 -13.04 17.55 -5.60
CA LEU A 232 -11.67 17.88 -6.03
C LEU A 232 -11.26 17.11 -7.29
N THR A 233 -11.65 15.83 -7.38
CA THR A 233 -11.41 15.02 -8.59
C THR A 233 -12.16 15.60 -9.79
N PHE A 234 -13.43 15.93 -9.62
CA PHE A 234 -14.26 16.51 -10.68
C PHE A 234 -13.75 17.88 -11.15
N LEU A 235 -13.46 18.79 -10.22
CA LEU A 235 -12.93 20.11 -10.53
C LEU A 235 -11.60 20.02 -11.28
N ARG A 236 -10.73 19.09 -10.89
CA ARG A 236 -9.46 18.87 -11.56
C ARG A 236 -9.61 18.27 -12.97
N LEU A 237 -10.63 17.45 -13.21
CA LEU A 237 -10.94 16.93 -14.55
C LEU A 237 -11.51 18.02 -15.46
N LYS A 238 -12.27 18.97 -14.91
CA LYS A 238 -12.93 20.04 -15.69
C LYS A 238 -12.05 21.28 -15.89
N PHE A 239 -11.23 21.63 -14.90
CA PHE A 239 -10.42 22.85 -14.88
C PHE A 239 -8.93 22.53 -14.78
N VAL A 240 -8.21 22.71 -15.89
CA VAL A 240 -6.77 22.41 -16.00
C VAL A 240 -5.91 23.27 -15.06
N TRP A 241 -6.35 24.51 -14.76
CA TRP A 241 -5.62 25.44 -13.90
C TRP A 241 -5.88 25.21 -12.40
N TRP A 242 -6.76 24.27 -12.02
CA TRP A 242 -7.15 24.09 -10.63
C TRP A 242 -5.98 23.56 -9.77
N PRO A 243 -5.59 24.27 -8.69
CA PRO A 243 -4.38 23.95 -7.95
C PRO A 243 -4.56 22.81 -6.93
N PHE A 244 -5.80 22.57 -6.44
CA PHE A 244 -6.04 21.61 -5.36
C PHE A 244 -6.15 20.19 -5.89
N HIS A 245 -5.34 19.30 -5.31
CA HIS A 245 -5.24 17.91 -5.75
C HIS A 245 -5.92 16.95 -4.76
N PRO A 246 -6.80 16.03 -5.21
CA PRO A 246 -7.49 15.09 -4.33
C PRO A 246 -6.53 14.17 -3.55
N VAL A 247 -5.42 13.74 -4.17
CA VAL A 247 -4.36 13.00 -3.48
C VAL A 247 -3.70 13.82 -2.36
N GLY A 248 -3.42 15.11 -2.57
CA GLY A 248 -2.84 15.96 -1.53
C GLY A 248 -3.77 16.07 -0.32
N TYR A 249 -5.07 16.27 -0.57
CA TYR A 249 -6.10 16.27 0.46
C TYR A 249 -6.14 14.95 1.24
N ALA A 250 -6.14 13.81 0.54
CA ALA A 250 -6.19 12.51 1.19
C ALA A 250 -4.90 12.17 1.97
N ALA A 251 -3.74 12.59 1.47
CA ALA A 251 -2.46 12.35 2.12
C ALA A 251 -2.21 13.27 3.33
N ALA A 252 -2.84 14.44 3.38
CA ALA A 252 -2.60 15.46 4.42
C ALA A 252 -2.78 14.93 5.86
N TYR A 253 -3.78 14.06 6.07
CA TYR A 253 -4.07 13.46 7.38
C TYR A 253 -3.36 12.11 7.62
N THR A 254 -2.49 11.68 6.70
CA THR A 254 -1.74 10.46 6.91
C THR A 254 -0.63 10.70 7.93
N GLY A 255 -0.92 10.36 9.20
CA GLY A 255 -0.04 10.59 10.34
C GLY A 255 1.40 10.14 10.10
N ARG A 256 1.65 8.88 9.72
CA ARG A 256 3.04 8.39 9.53
C ARG A 256 3.73 8.96 8.29
N THR A 257 3.01 9.45 7.29
CA THR A 257 3.63 9.95 6.06
C THR A 257 3.94 11.42 6.17
N ILE A 258 2.94 12.25 6.47
CA ILE A 258 3.16 13.70 6.53
C ILE A 258 3.98 14.04 7.78
N HIS A 259 3.75 13.43 8.94
CA HIS A 259 4.53 13.75 10.14
C HIS A 259 6.02 13.45 9.98
N TRP A 260 6.41 12.42 9.23
CA TRP A 260 7.82 12.07 9.01
C TRP A 260 8.47 12.87 7.89
N PHE A 261 7.71 13.25 6.86
CA PHE A 261 8.28 13.82 5.63
C PHE A 261 7.85 15.25 5.32
N TRP A 262 6.99 15.91 6.11
CA TRP A 262 6.46 17.24 5.75
C TRP A 262 7.56 18.26 5.48
N PHE A 263 8.61 18.28 6.32
CA PHE A 263 9.69 19.26 6.19
C PHE A 263 10.57 18.96 4.97
N THR A 264 10.90 17.68 4.72
CA THR A 264 11.69 17.29 3.56
C THR A 264 10.91 17.46 2.26
N LEU A 265 9.60 17.24 2.26
CA LEU A 265 8.70 17.56 1.14
C LEU A 265 8.67 19.07 0.88
N LEU A 266 8.53 19.89 1.93
CA LEU A 266 8.54 21.35 1.81
C LEU A 266 9.88 21.85 1.27
N LEU A 267 11.00 21.33 1.79
CA LEU A 267 12.33 21.65 1.32
C LEU A 267 12.52 21.25 -0.15
N GLY A 268 12.12 20.03 -0.52
CA GLY A 268 12.18 19.55 -1.91
C GLY A 268 11.33 20.41 -2.86
N CYS A 269 10.13 20.79 -2.44
CA CYS A 269 9.28 21.72 -3.19
C CYS A 269 9.90 23.11 -3.33
N ALA A 270 10.50 23.66 -2.27
CA ALA A 270 11.17 24.95 -2.30
C ALA A 270 12.39 24.94 -3.24
N LEU A 271 13.25 23.93 -3.11
CA LEU A 271 14.43 23.77 -3.98
C LEU A 271 14.03 23.55 -5.44
N LYS A 272 13.01 22.72 -5.69
CA LYS A 272 12.46 22.52 -7.04
C LYS A 272 11.89 23.81 -7.62
N TYR A 273 11.15 24.57 -6.83
CA TYR A 273 10.60 25.86 -7.25
C TYR A 273 11.72 26.85 -7.57
N MET A 274 12.75 26.95 -6.72
CA MET A 274 13.91 27.82 -6.97
C MET A 274 14.68 27.40 -8.23
N ALA A 275 14.93 26.10 -8.43
CA ALA A 275 15.61 25.59 -9.62
C ALA A 275 14.83 25.88 -10.90
N LEU A 276 13.50 25.70 -10.89
CA LEU A 276 12.65 25.99 -12.05
C LEU A 276 12.49 27.49 -12.30
N LYS A 277 12.33 28.29 -11.25
CA LYS A 277 12.11 29.75 -11.36
C LYS A 277 13.34 30.49 -11.86
N HIS A 278 14.53 30.16 -11.34
CA HIS A 278 15.75 30.88 -11.68
C HIS A 278 16.53 30.24 -12.83
N GLY A 279 16.49 28.91 -12.96
CA GLY A 279 17.31 28.16 -13.91
C GLY A 279 16.52 27.43 -15.01
N GLY A 280 15.19 27.42 -14.95
CA GLY A 280 14.33 26.74 -15.90
C GLY A 280 14.48 25.20 -15.92
N PRO A 281 13.87 24.52 -16.90
CA PRO A 281 13.86 23.06 -16.98
C PRO A 281 15.24 22.42 -17.15
N LYS A 282 16.20 23.11 -17.79
CA LYS A 282 17.57 22.60 -17.97
C LYS A 282 18.29 22.47 -16.63
N THR A 283 18.21 23.50 -15.80
CA THR A 283 18.82 23.51 -14.47
C THR A 283 18.19 22.47 -13.55
N TYR A 284 16.85 22.33 -13.59
CA TYR A 284 16.17 21.24 -12.88
C TYR A 284 16.72 19.85 -13.26
N ARG A 285 16.89 19.59 -14.57
CA ARG A 285 17.47 18.32 -15.05
C ARG A 285 18.93 18.14 -14.63
N ALA A 286 19.72 19.22 -14.57
CA ALA A 286 21.10 19.18 -14.09
C ALA A 286 21.20 18.85 -12.58
N PHE A 287 20.21 19.24 -11.78
CA PHE A 287 20.15 18.90 -10.35
C PHE A 287 19.59 17.51 -10.06
N LEU A 288 18.88 16.86 -11.00
CA LEU A 288 18.32 15.52 -10.78
C LEU A 288 19.35 14.48 -10.28
N PRO A 289 20.55 14.36 -10.88
CA PRO A 289 21.56 13.41 -10.42
C PRO A 289 21.99 13.64 -8.96
N PHE A 290 22.02 14.89 -8.49
CA PHE A 290 22.37 15.20 -7.10
C PHE A 290 21.32 14.64 -6.12
N PHE A 291 20.03 14.91 -6.36
CA PHE A 291 18.96 14.42 -5.49
C PHE A 291 18.80 12.89 -5.57
N LEU A 292 18.95 12.31 -6.76
CA LEU A 292 19.02 10.85 -6.92
C LEU A 292 20.24 10.26 -6.18
N GLY A 293 21.36 10.97 -6.19
CA GLY A 293 22.56 10.63 -5.43
C GLY A 293 22.36 10.69 -3.92
N LEU A 294 21.59 11.64 -3.39
CA LEU A 294 21.22 11.68 -1.97
C LEU A 294 20.39 10.46 -1.56
N ILE A 295 19.39 10.11 -2.39
CA ILE A 295 18.54 8.93 -2.15
C ILE A 295 19.39 7.65 -2.22
N LEU A 296 20.23 7.52 -3.26
CA LEU A 296 21.11 6.37 -3.41
C LEU A 296 22.14 6.27 -2.28
N GLY A 297 22.67 7.41 -1.84
CA GLY A 297 23.62 7.52 -0.73
C GLY A 297 23.01 7.05 0.59
N ASP A 298 21.75 7.39 0.86
CA ASP A 298 21.03 6.87 2.03
C ASP A 298 20.96 5.35 1.98
N PHE A 299 20.42 4.77 0.89
CA PHE A 299 20.36 3.31 0.72
C PHE A 299 21.73 2.63 0.81
N PHE A 300 22.76 3.23 0.21
CA PHE A 300 24.13 2.72 0.24
C PHE A 300 24.69 2.71 1.66
N MET A 301 24.49 3.78 2.43
CA MET A 301 24.92 3.84 3.83
C MET A 301 24.21 2.79 4.69
N GLY A 302 22.90 2.57 4.48
CA GLY A 302 22.16 1.49 5.14
C GLY A 302 22.76 0.11 4.89
N GLY A 303 23.07 -0.19 3.62
CA GLY A 303 23.73 -1.45 3.24
C GLY A 303 25.15 -1.57 3.82
N LEU A 304 25.94 -0.49 3.73
CA LEU A 304 27.32 -0.46 4.21
C LEU A 304 27.40 -0.70 5.72
N TRP A 305 26.54 -0.04 6.50
CA TRP A 305 26.46 -0.28 7.95
C TRP A 305 25.90 -1.66 8.31
N GLY A 306 25.02 -2.22 7.48
CA GLY A 306 24.59 -3.61 7.61
C GLY A 306 25.75 -4.59 7.46
N VAL A 307 26.61 -4.41 6.45
CA VAL A 307 27.82 -5.23 6.26
C VAL A 307 28.82 -4.99 7.38
N PHE A 308 29.02 -3.75 7.81
CA PHE A 308 29.87 -3.43 8.95
C PHE A 308 29.38 -4.10 10.23
N GLY A 309 28.06 -4.14 10.48
CA GLY A 309 27.47 -4.84 11.63
C GLY A 309 27.54 -6.37 11.52
N LEU A 310 27.72 -6.94 10.33
CA LEU A 310 28.04 -8.38 10.19
C LEU A 310 29.51 -8.65 10.51
N ALA A 311 30.40 -7.72 10.16
CA ALA A 311 31.84 -7.85 10.40
C ALA A 311 32.27 -7.42 11.81
N SER A 312 31.51 -6.54 12.46
CA SER A 312 31.77 -6.00 13.79
C SER A 312 30.65 -6.40 14.74
N SER A 313 30.97 -6.79 15.98
CA SER A 313 29.96 -7.09 17.01
C SER A 313 29.24 -5.85 17.56
N GLN A 314 29.29 -4.73 16.83
CA GLN A 314 28.71 -3.45 17.20
C GLN A 314 27.35 -3.28 16.50
N PRO A 315 26.35 -2.65 17.15
CA PRO A 315 25.07 -2.38 16.51
C PRO A 315 25.27 -1.43 15.32
N GLY A 316 24.90 -1.88 14.12
CA GLY A 316 24.94 -1.07 12.91
C GLY A 316 23.84 0.01 12.87
N TYR A 317 23.91 0.88 11.87
CA TYR A 317 22.88 1.87 11.60
C TYR A 317 21.55 1.22 11.20
N LEU A 318 20.48 1.50 11.95
CA LEU A 318 19.13 1.06 11.63
C LEU A 318 18.57 1.97 10.53
N PHE A 319 18.35 1.37 9.35
CA PHE A 319 17.75 2.06 8.23
C PHE A 319 16.26 2.32 8.50
N PHE A 320 15.90 3.60 8.68
CA PHE A 320 14.53 4.07 8.88
C PHE A 320 13.88 3.56 10.21
N PRO A 321 13.36 4.44 11.08
CA PRO A 321 12.76 4.02 12.36
C PRO A 321 11.48 3.18 12.19
#